data_AF-A0A7J9CR56-F1
#
_entry.id   AF-A0A7J9CR56-F1
#
_cell.length_a   1.000
_cell.length_b   1.000
_cell.length_c   1.000
_cell.angle_alpha   90.00
_cell.angle_beta   90.00
_cell.angle_gamma   90.00
#
_symmetry.space_group_name_H-M   'P 1'
#
loop_
_entity.id
_entity.type
_entity.pdbx_description
1 polymer ?
#
loop_
_entity_poly.entity_id
_entity_poly.type
_entity_poly.pdbx_seq_one_letter_code
_entity_poly.pdbx_strand_id
1 'polypeptide(L)'
;MEKQRKDGEVEAVPVVIGGMVLDIQATSSIPPHPRTTCPGQIYYVQGGVARNIAECMTKLGAQPFMISALGFDMPDLMLLERWRLVLPVWKQLKCFLHPSGFNNSSTQYILLLY
;
A
#
# COMPACT_ATOMS: atom_id res chain seq x y z
N MET A 1 13.77 -18.92 26.86
CA MET A 1 13.33 -17.96 27.89
C MET A 1 12.15 -17.21 27.33
N GLU A 2 10.96 -17.66 27.68
CA GLU A 2 9.68 -17.12 27.22
C GLU A 2 9.32 -15.95 28.14
N LYS A 3 9.28 -14.73 27.59
CA LYS A 3 8.97 -13.53 28.36
C LYS A 3 7.46 -13.48 28.53
N GLN A 4 6.97 -13.99 29.67
CA GLN A 4 5.59 -13.84 30.08
C GLN A 4 5.24 -12.34 30.12
N ARG A 5 4.31 -11.93 29.26
CA ARG A 5 3.72 -10.59 29.29
C ARG A 5 2.63 -10.60 30.35
N LYS A 6 2.65 -9.63 31.27
CA LYS A 6 1.72 -9.52 32.38
C LYS A 6 0.30 -9.23 31.88
N ASP A 7 -0.65 -9.92 32.50
CA ASP A 7 -2.07 -9.86 32.25
C ASP A 7 -2.63 -8.45 32.48
N GLY A 8 -3.31 -7.88 31.47
CA GLY A 8 -4.10 -6.65 31.57
C GLY A 8 -3.67 -5.48 30.67
N GLU A 9 -2.54 -5.56 29.98
CA GLU A 9 -2.17 -4.54 28.99
C GLU A 9 -2.95 -4.75 27.69
N VAL A 10 -3.76 -3.76 27.31
CA VAL A 10 -4.29 -3.66 25.94
C VAL A 10 -3.07 -3.63 25.03
N GLU A 11 -2.85 -4.70 24.27
CA GLU A 11 -1.71 -4.77 23.35
C GLU A 11 -1.83 -3.60 22.36
N ALA A 12 -0.88 -2.66 22.44
CA ALA A 12 -0.92 -1.46 21.62
C ALA A 12 -0.75 -1.86 20.15
N VAL A 13 -1.79 -1.61 19.35
CA VAL A 13 -1.78 -1.90 17.92
C VAL A 13 -1.11 -0.74 17.17
N PRO A 14 -0.01 -0.97 16.42
CA PRO A 14 0.61 0.08 15.62
C PRO A 14 -0.36 0.61 14.56
N VAL A 15 -0.44 1.93 14.38
CA VAL A 15 -1.22 2.55 13.30
C VAL A 15 -0.26 3.17 12.30
N VAL A 16 -0.36 2.79 11.03
CA VAL A 16 0.43 3.32 9.93
C VAL A 16 -0.48 4.13 9.02
N ILE A 17 -0.16 5.42 8.85
CA ILE A 17 -0.95 6.35 8.04
C ILE A 17 -0.06 6.85 6.90
N GLY A 18 -0.53 6.71 5.66
CA GLY A 18 0.17 7.22 4.49
C GLY A 18 -0.22 6.50 3.21
N GLY A 19 0.42 6.88 2.10
CA GLY A 19 0.06 6.39 0.78
C GLY A 19 0.52 4.97 0.47
N MET A 20 -0.31 4.29 -0.33
CA MET A 20 0.04 3.10 -1.11
C MET A 20 0.18 3.53 -2.57
N VAL A 21 1.14 2.96 -3.29
CA VAL A 21 1.42 3.31 -4.69
C VAL A 21 1.60 2.03 -5.49
N LEU A 22 1.22 2.03 -6.77
CA LEU A 22 1.59 0.97 -7.71
C LEU A 22 2.71 1.48 -8.60
N ASP A 23 3.91 0.93 -8.43
CA ASP A 23 5.06 1.23 -9.25
C ASP A 23 4.98 0.41 -10.54
N ILE A 24 5.02 1.08 -11.70
CA ILE A 24 5.04 0.45 -13.01
C ILE A 24 6.42 0.60 -13.62
N GLN A 25 7.12 -0.50 -13.76
CA GLN A 25 8.46 -0.55 -14.34
C GLN A 25 8.37 -1.14 -15.74
N ALA A 26 8.44 -0.29 -16.76
CA ALA A 26 8.54 -0.71 -18.16
C ALA A 26 10.02 -0.77 -18.56
N THR A 27 10.50 -1.96 -18.92
CA THR A 27 11.86 -2.18 -19.40
C THR A 27 11.81 -2.61 -20.86
N SER A 28 12.43 -1.83 -21.75
CA SER A 28 12.47 -2.18 -23.17
C SER A 28 13.58 -3.19 -23.47
N SER A 29 13.29 -4.12 -24.38
CA SER A 29 14.27 -5.10 -24.89
C SER A 29 15.19 -4.52 -25.96
N ILE A 30 14.88 -3.32 -26.46
CA ILE A 30 15.65 -2.58 -27.45
C ILE A 30 15.85 -1.14 -26.99
N PRO A 31 16.81 -0.38 -27.54
CA PRO A 31 16.94 1.04 -27.24
C PRO A 31 15.60 1.76 -27.51
N PRO A 32 15.04 2.48 -26.52
CA PRO A 32 13.72 3.08 -26.67
C PRO A 32 13.77 4.21 -27.70
N HIS A 33 12.88 4.14 -28.70
CA HIS A 33 12.74 5.18 -29.71
C HIS A 33 11.52 6.06 -29.39
N PRO A 34 11.70 7.37 -29.14
CA PRO A 34 10.61 8.26 -28.72
C PRO A 34 9.43 8.25 -29.67
N ARG A 35 8.20 8.33 -29.11
CA ARG A 35 6.93 8.33 -29.85
C ARG A 35 6.64 7.05 -30.64
N THR A 36 7.31 5.93 -30.32
CA THR A 36 7.04 4.63 -30.91
C THR A 36 6.84 3.57 -29.83
N THR A 37 6.28 2.43 -30.23
CA THR A 37 6.15 1.26 -29.36
C THR A 37 7.43 0.45 -29.42
N CYS A 38 8.04 0.17 -28.27
CA CYS A 38 9.20 -0.70 -28.16
C CYS A 38 8.80 -2.00 -27.44
N PRO A 39 9.15 -3.18 -27.98
CA PRO A 39 8.94 -4.43 -27.27
C PRO A 39 9.73 -4.43 -25.96
N GLY A 40 9.20 -5.09 -24.94
CA GLY A 40 9.75 -5.06 -23.59
C GLY A 40 8.89 -5.83 -22.59
N GLN A 41 9.21 -5.64 -21.31
CA GLN A 41 8.48 -6.20 -20.18
C GLN A 41 7.92 -5.08 -19.31
N ILE A 42 6.77 -5.31 -18.71
CA ILE A 42 6.15 -4.39 -17.74
C ILE A 42 6.00 -5.14 -16.43
N TYR A 43 6.59 -4.60 -15.37
CA TYR A 43 6.46 -5.11 -14.01
C TYR A 43 5.58 -4.19 -13.19
N TYR A 44 4.56 -4.76 -12.58
CA TYR A 44 3.71 -4.08 -11.60
C TYR A 44 4.21 -4.45 -10.21
N VAL A 45 4.77 -3.47 -9.52
CA VAL A 45 5.38 -3.65 -8.20
C VAL A 45 4.59 -2.79 -7.23
N GLN A 46 4.19 -3.37 -6.11
CA GLN A 46 3.58 -2.55 -5.07
C GLN A 46 4.67 -1.62 -4.52
N GLY A 47 4.29 -0.37 -4.27
CA GLY A 47 5.11 0.71 -3.71
C GLY A 47 4.47 1.36 -2.47
N GLY A 48 4.93 2.56 -2.13
CA GLY A 48 4.45 3.36 -1.00
C GLY A 48 5.19 3.09 0.31
N VAL A 49 5.76 4.14 0.92
CA VAL A 49 6.56 4.05 2.15
C VAL A 49 5.75 3.48 3.31
N ALA A 50 4.53 3.99 3.51
CA ALA A 50 3.65 3.54 4.59
C ALA A 50 3.26 2.07 4.42
N ARG A 51 2.92 1.65 3.19
CA ARG A 51 2.67 0.24 2.87
C ARG A 51 3.90 -0.64 3.14
N ASN A 52 5.09 -0.21 2.71
CA ASN A 52 6.34 -0.95 2.95
C ASN A 52 6.57 -1.17 4.45
N ILE A 53 6.38 -0.12 5.27
CA ILE A 53 6.52 -0.20 6.71
C ILE A 53 5.50 -1.18 7.30
N ALA A 54 4.23 -1.05 6.92
CA ALA A 54 3.16 -1.89 7.44
C ALA A 54 3.35 -3.37 7.02
N GLU A 55 3.77 -3.66 5.79
CA GLU A 55 4.10 -5.02 5.35
C GLU A 55 5.29 -5.60 6.12
N CYS A 56 6.35 -4.81 6.34
CA CYS A 56 7.49 -5.23 7.16
C CYS A 56 7.07 -5.55 8.59
N MET A 57 6.23 -4.70 9.21
CA MET A 57 5.67 -4.95 10.54
C MET A 57 4.89 -6.27 10.57
N THR A 58 4.06 -6.55 9.56
CA THR A 58 3.34 -7.82 9.44
C THR A 58 4.28 -9.01 9.32
N LYS A 59 5.33 -8.92 8.49
CA LYS A 59 6.35 -9.97 8.35
C LYS A 59 7.13 -10.25 9.65
N LEU A 60 7.26 -9.24 10.52
CA LEU A 60 7.88 -9.35 11.84
C LEU A 60 6.93 -9.84 12.94
N GLY A 61 5.67 -10.14 12.60
CA GLY A 61 4.67 -10.69 13.52
C GLY A 61 3.81 -9.65 14.24
N ALA A 62 3.94 -8.36 13.90
CA ALA A 62 3.00 -7.34 14.34
C ALA A 62 1.75 -7.32 13.45
N GLN A 63 0.68 -6.65 13.88
CA GLN A 63 -0.54 -6.50 13.09
C GLN A 63 -0.90 -5.01 12.99
N PRO A 64 -0.23 -4.24 12.11
CA PRO A 64 -0.46 -2.80 12.02
C PRO A 64 -1.81 -2.46 11.38
N PHE A 65 -2.47 -1.43 11.89
CA PHE A 65 -3.63 -0.79 11.29
C PHE A 65 -3.20 0.20 10.22
N MET A 66 -3.52 -0.07 8.95
CA MET A 66 -3.15 0.78 7.83
C MET A 66 -4.26 1.79 7.49
N ILE A 67 -3.91 3.06 7.28
CA ILE A 67 -4.82 4.10 6.77
C ILE A 67 -4.17 4.72 5.54
N SER A 68 -4.73 4.45 4.37
CA SER A 68 -4.34 5.07 3.10
C SER A 68 -5.57 5.62 2.40
N ALA A 69 -5.37 6.72 1.67
CA ALA A 69 -6.27 7.06 0.59
C ALA A 69 -5.96 6.14 -0.60
N LEU A 70 -7.00 5.57 -1.20
CA LEU A 70 -6.97 4.85 -2.47
C LEU A 70 -8.10 5.41 -3.34
N GLY A 71 -7.88 5.51 -4.63
CA GLY A 71 -8.94 5.77 -5.60
C GLY A 71 -9.76 4.52 -5.93
N PHE A 72 -10.51 4.59 -7.02
CA PHE A 72 -11.35 3.51 -7.53
C PHE A 72 -10.97 3.14 -8.97
N ASP A 73 -9.68 2.96 -9.20
CA ASP A 73 -9.14 2.51 -10.47
C ASP A 73 -8.50 1.12 -10.34
N MET A 74 -8.07 0.55 -11.47
CA MET A 74 -7.44 -0.77 -11.49
C MET A 74 -6.20 -0.84 -10.58
N PRO A 75 -5.24 0.11 -10.61
CA PRO A 75 -4.12 0.14 -9.68
C PRO A 75 -4.51 0.01 -8.20
N ASP A 76 -5.49 0.80 -7.78
CA ASP A 76 -5.95 0.85 -6.40
C ASP A 76 -6.66 -0.45 -5.99
N LEU A 77 -7.44 -1.05 -6.90
CA LEU A 77 -8.05 -2.37 -6.69
C LEU A 77 -7.01 -3.47 -6.54
N MET A 78 -5.94 -3.45 -7.35
CA MET A 78 -4.82 -4.40 -7.24
C MET A 78 -4.07 -4.24 -5.90
N LEU A 79 -3.88 -3.01 -5.43
CA LEU A 79 -3.27 -2.72 -4.13
C LEU A 79 -4.15 -3.24 -2.99
N LEU A 80 -5.47 -3.01 -3.05
CA LEU A 80 -6.44 -3.48 -2.06
C LEU A 80 -6.50 -5.00 -1.98
N GLU A 81 -6.61 -5.68 -3.12
CA GLU A 81 -6.71 -7.14 -3.19
C GLU A 81 -5.51 -7.80 -2.53
N ARG A 82 -4.31 -7.31 -2.85
CA ARG A 82 -3.07 -7.85 -2.29
C ARG A 82 -2.90 -7.50 -0.81
N TRP A 83 -3.37 -6.33 -0.35
CA TRP A 83 -3.35 -5.99 1.07
C TRP A 83 -4.26 -6.92 1.90
N ARG A 84 -5.43 -7.31 1.37
CA ARG A 84 -6.33 -8.27 2.01
C ARG A 84 -5.71 -9.66 2.19
N LEU A 85 -4.75 -10.04 1.35
CA LEU A 85 -4.01 -11.31 1.51
C LEU A 85 -2.98 -11.25 2.65
N VAL A 86 -2.55 -10.05 3.07
CA VAL A 86 -1.51 -9.85 4.08
C VAL A 86 -2.10 -9.75 5.50
N LEU A 87 -3.37 -9.37 5.67
CA LEU A 87 -4.02 -9.23 6.98
C LEU A 87 -5.42 -9.88 7.02
N PRO A 88 -5.73 -10.75 8.00
CA PRO A 88 -7.03 -11.43 8.12
C PRO A 88 -8.16 -10.54 8.66
N VAL A 89 -8.00 -9.22 8.75
CA VAL A 89 -9.00 -8.32 9.34
C VAL A 89 -9.33 -7.16 8.39
N TRP A 90 -10.47 -7.32 7.73
CA TRP A 90 -11.18 -6.43 6.81
C TRP A 90 -11.56 -5.03 7.36
N LYS A 91 -11.08 -4.62 8.54
CA LYS A 91 -11.52 -3.39 9.23
C LYS A 91 -10.60 -2.17 9.07
N GLN A 92 -9.54 -2.26 8.28
CA GLN A 92 -8.42 -1.32 8.38
C GLN A 92 -8.02 -0.72 7.03
N LEU A 93 -9.02 -0.29 6.25
CA LEU A 93 -8.77 0.63 5.15
C LEU A 93 -9.98 1.54 4.96
N LYS A 94 -9.79 2.83 5.22
CA LYS A 94 -10.81 3.87 5.01
C LYS A 94 -10.42 4.63 3.74
N CYS A 95 -10.91 4.17 2.60
CA CYS A 95 -10.65 4.81 1.30
C CYS A 95 -11.53 6.06 1.16
N PHE A 96 -10.90 7.22 0.91
CA PHE A 96 -11.60 8.41 0.43
C PHE A 96 -11.57 8.38 -1.10
N LEU A 97 -12.72 8.10 -1.72
CA LEU A 97 -12.89 7.99 -3.16
C LEU A 97 -12.51 9.31 -3.86
N HIS A 98 -11.44 9.29 -4.66
CA HIS A 98 -11.14 10.34 -5.62
C HIS A 98 -10.51 9.71 -6.88
N PRO A 99 -10.73 10.25 -8.09
CA PRO A 99 -10.02 9.81 -9.29
C PRO A 99 -8.51 9.90 -9.05
N SER A 100 -7.86 8.74 -9.13
CA SER A 100 -6.46 8.49 -8.87
C SER A 100 -5.56 9.22 -9.87
N GLY A 101 -4.62 10.00 -9.33
CA GLY A 101 -3.55 10.61 -10.11
C GLY A 101 -2.44 9.60 -10.34
N PHE A 102 -2.30 9.11 -11.56
CA PHE A 102 -1.05 8.52 -12.02
C PHE A 102 0.06 9.57 -11.91
N ASN A 103 0.99 9.38 -10.98
CA ASN A 103 2.25 10.13 -10.83
C ASN A 103 2.14 11.64 -11.11
N ASN A 104 1.39 12.34 -10.28
CA ASN A 104 1.68 13.73 -9.93
C ASN A 104 1.43 13.88 -8.44
N SER A 105 2.17 14.79 -7.81
CA SER A 105 2.16 15.13 -6.39
C SER A 105 0.80 15.65 -5.91
N SER A 106 -0.24 14.82 -5.95
CA SER A 106 -1.57 15.15 -5.49
C SER A 106 -1.66 14.79 -4.02
N THR A 107 -1.42 15.78 -3.17
CA THR A 107 -1.79 15.75 -1.75
C THR A 107 -3.26 15.32 -1.65
N GLN A 108 -3.51 14.08 -1.24
CA GLN A 108 -4.85 13.59 -0.94
C GLN A 108 -5.11 13.80 0.55
N TYR A 109 -6.15 14.58 0.87
CA TYR A 109 -6.57 14.86 2.24
C TYR A 109 -7.21 13.61 2.86
N ILE A 110 -6.59 13.07 3.92
CA ILE A 110 -7.18 12.02 4.74
C ILE A 110 -8.08 12.71 5.78
N LEU A 111 -9.41 12.64 5.62
CA LEU A 111 -10.35 13.14 6.63
C LEU A 111 -10.60 12.05 7.67
N LEU A 112 -9.86 12.06 8.78
CA LEU A 112 -10.13 11.17 9.91
C LEU A 112 -11.37 11.67 10.67
N LEU A 113 -12.56 11.21 10.29
CA LEU A 113 -13.73 11.28 11.18
C LEU A 113 -13.57 10.22 12.27
N TYR A 114 -13.28 10.70 13.49
CA TYR A 114 -13.33 9.95 14.75
C TYR A 114 -14.78 9.84 15.23
#